data_AF-A0A2T6DB77-F1
#
_entry.id   AF-A0A2T6DB77-F1
#
_cell.length_a   1.000
_cell.length_b   1.000
_cell.length_c   1.000
_cell.angle_alpha   90.00
_cell.angle_beta   90.00
_cell.angle_gamma   90.00
#
_symmetry.space_group_name_H-M   'P 1'
#
loop_
_entity.id
_entity.type
_entity.pdbx_description
1 polymer ?
#
loop_
_entity_poly.entity_id
_entity_poly.type
_entity_poly.pdbx_seq_one_letter_code
_entity_poly.pdbx_strand_id
1 'polypeptide(L)'
;MSLYWGDKMAGVSYPFLAAFEGFFHYRPLIFIGAVTCLITIVIHCWATVLVVRFARHRAAHPFSTSRNVMGLYICCVVTLVFFLAHMLEMVVWALCFLLIGQFRNFEEAFYHSAVNYTTLGYGDTIMQTPWHILGPLEATAGVLAFGLSTAALSTMIMRTVEDLHGPLQEHSAGELIAERGRDESTPPPSAPAP
;
A
#
# COMPACT_ATOMS: atom_id res chain seq x y z
N MET A 1 52.54 -32.29 -22.18
CA MET A 1 51.87 -31.31 -21.29
C MET A 1 50.37 -31.12 -21.58
N SER A 2 49.81 -31.69 -22.67
CA SER A 2 48.37 -31.63 -23.00
C SER A 2 47.51 -32.75 -22.37
N LEU A 3 48.12 -33.78 -21.76
CA LEU A 3 47.40 -34.93 -21.18
C LEU A 3 47.19 -34.84 -19.66
N TYR A 4 47.86 -33.90 -18.95
CA TYR A 4 47.72 -33.75 -17.49
C TYR A 4 46.47 -32.94 -17.08
N TRP A 5 45.91 -32.18 -18.03
CA TRP A 5 44.78 -31.27 -17.78
C TRP A 5 43.42 -31.84 -18.21
N GLY A 6 43.39 -32.90 -19.02
CA GLY A 6 42.14 -33.49 -19.51
C GLY A 6 41.33 -34.18 -18.40
N ASP A 7 42.00 -34.97 -17.55
CA ASP A 7 41.33 -35.73 -16.49
C ASP A 7 40.98 -34.90 -15.24
N LYS A 8 41.65 -33.76 -15.03
CA LYS A 8 41.33 -32.85 -13.91
C LYS A 8 40.19 -31.87 -14.20
N MET A 9 39.80 -31.71 -15.47
CA MET A 9 38.68 -30.85 -15.88
C MET A 9 37.35 -31.61 -15.98
N ALA A 10 37.37 -32.94 -16.07
CA ALA A 10 36.17 -33.77 -16.19
C ALA A 10 35.33 -33.87 -14.90
N GLY A 11 35.83 -33.36 -13.77
CA GLY A 11 35.17 -33.39 -12.45
C GLY A 11 34.77 -32.02 -11.91
N VAL A 12 35.03 -30.92 -12.62
CA VAL A 12 34.61 -29.58 -12.21
C VAL A 12 33.27 -29.30 -12.87
N SER A 13 32.19 -29.75 -12.23
CA SER A 13 30.85 -29.24 -12.52
C SER A 13 30.92 -27.71 -12.54
N TYR A 14 30.35 -27.05 -13.56
CA TYR A 14 30.30 -25.58 -13.65
C TYR A 14 29.00 -25.10 -12.98
N PRO A 15 28.91 -24.95 -11.64
CA PRO A 15 27.66 -24.58 -10.95
C PRO A 15 27.11 -23.24 -11.42
N PHE A 16 27.98 -22.33 -11.85
CA PHE A 16 27.59 -21.03 -12.40
C PHE A 16 26.88 -21.14 -13.77
N LEU A 17 27.36 -21.99 -14.68
CA LEU A 17 26.70 -22.19 -15.98
C LEU A 17 25.44 -23.05 -15.85
N ALA A 18 25.43 -24.04 -14.94
CA ALA A 18 24.23 -24.80 -14.60
C ALA A 18 23.13 -23.93 -13.96
N ALA A 19 23.49 -22.87 -13.22
CA ALA A 19 22.52 -21.90 -12.69
C ALA A 19 21.81 -21.09 -13.80
N PHE A 20 22.52 -20.76 -14.89
CA PHE A 20 21.92 -20.11 -16.06
C PHE A 20 21.10 -21.08 -16.91
N GLU A 21 21.49 -22.34 -17.04
CA GLU A 21 20.70 -23.40 -17.68
C GLU A 21 19.36 -23.61 -16.95
N GLY A 22 19.37 -23.60 -15.61
CA GLY A 22 18.16 -23.64 -14.78
C GLY A 22 17.24 -22.43 -15.01
N PHE A 23 17.78 -21.22 -15.16
CA PHE A 23 17.02 -20.01 -15.46
C PHE A 23 16.14 -20.15 -16.72
N PHE A 24 16.59 -20.91 -17.73
CA PHE A 24 15.80 -21.15 -18.93
C PHE A 24 14.55 -22.02 -18.69
N HIS A 25 14.58 -22.92 -17.69
CA HIS A 25 13.43 -23.73 -17.27
C HIS A 25 12.40 -22.94 -16.45
N TYR A 26 12.80 -21.89 -15.72
CA TYR A 26 11.89 -21.07 -14.89
C TYR A 26 11.26 -19.87 -15.62
N ARG A 27 11.62 -19.61 -16.89
CA ARG A 27 11.07 -18.51 -17.71
C ARG A 27 9.54 -18.45 -17.75
N PRO A 28 8.79 -19.55 -17.96
CA PRO A 28 7.33 -19.48 -17.98
C PRO A 28 6.76 -19.13 -16.60
N LEU A 29 7.40 -19.57 -15.51
CA LEU A 29 6.95 -19.27 -14.16
C LEU A 29 7.11 -17.79 -13.81
N ILE A 30 8.27 -17.21 -14.13
CA ILE A 30 8.51 -15.78 -13.93
C ILE A 30 7.54 -14.96 -14.77
N PHE A 31 7.25 -15.38 -16.01
CA PHE A 31 6.28 -14.71 -16.85
C PHE A 31 4.87 -14.73 -16.26
N ILE A 32 4.40 -15.88 -15.77
CA ILE A 32 3.10 -16.00 -15.10
C ILE A 32 3.05 -15.07 -13.87
N GLY A 33 4.06 -15.14 -13.00
CA GLY A 33 4.13 -14.27 -11.83
C GLY A 33 4.15 -12.78 -12.20
N ALA A 34 4.93 -12.39 -13.21
CA ALA A 34 5.00 -11.01 -13.68
C ALA A 34 3.67 -10.50 -14.25
N VAL A 35 2.96 -11.34 -15.01
CA VAL A 35 1.62 -11.01 -15.53
C VAL A 35 0.63 -10.86 -14.38
N THR A 36 0.63 -11.78 -13.41
CA THR A 36 -0.24 -11.70 -12.23
C THR A 36 0.07 -10.44 -11.41
N CYS A 37 1.34 -10.13 -11.17
CA CYS A 37 1.78 -8.88 -10.53
C CYS A 37 1.28 -7.65 -11.29
N LEU A 38 1.37 -7.64 -12.62
CA LEU A 38 0.91 -6.52 -13.44
C LEU A 38 -0.61 -6.33 -13.30
N ILE A 39 -1.37 -7.42 -13.31
CA ILE A 39 -2.83 -7.38 -13.10
C ILE A 39 -3.14 -6.78 -11.73
N THR A 40 -2.48 -7.25 -10.66
CA THR A 40 -2.70 -6.72 -9.30
C THR A 40 -2.27 -5.26 -9.17
N ILE A 41 -1.18 -4.85 -9.81
CA ILE A 41 -0.74 -3.44 -9.85
C ILE A 41 -1.80 -2.58 -10.55
N VAL A 42 -2.34 -3.02 -11.68
CA VAL A 42 -3.38 -2.28 -12.41
C VAL A 42 -4.64 -2.13 -11.55
N ILE A 43 -5.07 -3.20 -10.88
CA ILE A 43 -6.20 -3.17 -9.94
C ILE A 43 -5.93 -2.14 -8.83
N HIS A 44 -4.75 -2.21 -8.21
CA HIS A 44 -4.39 -1.32 -7.13
C HIS A 44 -4.35 0.15 -7.57
N CYS A 45 -3.67 0.44 -8.67
CA CYS A 45 -3.58 1.78 -9.23
C CYS A 45 -4.96 2.33 -9.58
N TRP A 46 -5.86 1.48 -10.11
CA TRP A 46 -7.22 1.90 -10.41
C TRP A 46 -8.01 2.23 -9.13
N ALA A 47 -7.88 1.43 -8.08
CA ALA A 47 -8.44 1.73 -6.76
C ALA A 47 -7.88 3.04 -6.19
N THR A 48 -6.57 3.29 -6.30
CA THR A 48 -5.94 4.56 -5.90
C THR A 48 -6.52 5.74 -6.69
N VAL A 49 -6.69 5.59 -8.01
CA VAL A 49 -7.30 6.65 -8.85
C VAL A 49 -8.74 6.93 -8.41
N LEU A 50 -9.54 5.90 -8.14
CA LEU A 50 -10.91 6.07 -7.63
C LEU A 50 -10.93 6.83 -6.29
N VAL A 51 -10.08 6.43 -5.36
CA VAL A 51 -9.89 7.08 -4.06
C VAL A 51 -9.52 8.55 -4.22
N VAL A 52 -8.54 8.86 -5.07
CA VAL A 52 -8.10 10.25 -5.33
C VAL A 52 -9.21 11.06 -5.98
N ARG A 53 -9.92 10.52 -6.98
CA ARG A 53 -11.03 11.21 -7.65
C ARG A 53 -12.18 11.48 -6.67
N PHE A 54 -12.52 10.49 -5.84
CA PHE A 54 -13.53 10.62 -4.80
C PHE A 54 -13.16 11.72 -3.80
N ALA A 55 -11.93 11.69 -3.27
CA ALA A 55 -11.44 12.70 -2.33
C ALA A 55 -11.46 14.11 -2.94
N ARG A 56 -11.00 14.26 -4.19
CA ARG A 56 -11.04 15.56 -4.91
C ARG A 56 -12.46 16.05 -5.16
N HIS A 57 -13.36 15.16 -5.56
CA HIS A 57 -14.76 15.52 -5.81
C HIS A 57 -15.44 16.02 -4.53
N ARG A 58 -15.18 15.36 -3.40
CA ARG A 58 -15.70 15.75 -2.08
C ARG A 58 -15.09 17.06 -1.57
N ALA A 59 -13.82 17.31 -1.84
CA ALA A 59 -13.21 18.61 -1.51
C ALA A 59 -13.82 19.77 -2.32
N ALA A 60 -14.23 19.53 -3.57
CA ALA A 60 -14.84 20.56 -4.42
C ALA A 60 -16.34 20.81 -4.13
N HIS A 61 -17.05 19.84 -3.52
CA HIS A 61 -18.48 19.94 -3.20
C HIS A 61 -18.70 19.69 -1.69
N PRO A 62 -18.34 20.66 -0.83
CA PRO A 62 -18.54 20.52 0.61
C PRO A 62 -20.04 20.45 0.92
N PHE A 63 -20.45 19.41 1.64
CA PHE A 63 -21.80 19.33 2.21
C PHE A 63 -21.90 20.20 3.47
N SER A 64 -23.13 20.59 3.83
CA SER A 64 -23.48 21.30 5.08
C SER A 64 -23.32 20.45 6.36
N THR A 65 -22.50 19.41 6.34
CA THR A 65 -22.24 18.53 7.49
C THR A 65 -21.00 19.01 8.25
N SER A 66 -20.93 18.72 9.55
CA SER A 66 -19.73 18.99 10.36
C SER A 66 -18.46 18.42 9.70
N ARG A 67 -17.40 19.23 9.65
CA ARG A 67 -16.10 18.92 9.05
C ARG A 67 -15.51 17.59 9.56
N ASN A 68 -15.68 17.31 10.85
CA ASN A 68 -15.18 16.09 11.50
C ASN A 68 -15.91 14.83 11.01
N VAL A 69 -17.23 14.92 10.86
CA VAL A 69 -18.05 13.81 10.37
C VAL A 69 -17.73 13.52 8.90
N MET A 70 -17.48 14.57 8.10
CA MET A 70 -17.04 14.42 6.72
C MET A 70 -15.66 13.76 6.61
N GLY A 71 -14.69 14.18 7.44
CA GLY A 71 -13.36 13.58 7.49
C GLY A 71 -13.41 12.09 7.85
N LEU A 72 -14.15 11.74 8.91
CA LEU A 72 -14.38 10.35 9.29
C LEU A 72 -15.01 9.53 8.16
N TYR A 73 -16.07 10.06 7.53
CA TYR A 73 -16.75 9.41 6.41
C TYR A 73 -15.80 9.14 5.24
N ILE A 74 -14.99 10.12 4.84
CA ILE A 74 -14.01 9.97 3.75
C ILE A 74 -12.98 8.89 4.12
N CYS A 75 -12.41 8.94 5.32
CA CYS A 75 -11.45 7.94 5.78
C CYS A 75 -12.05 6.53 5.75
N CYS A 76 -13.28 6.33 6.26
CA CYS A 76 -13.94 5.04 6.23
C CYS A 76 -14.15 4.51 4.80
N VAL A 77 -14.63 5.35 3.88
CA VAL A 77 -14.85 4.96 2.48
C VAL A 77 -13.53 4.58 1.81
N VAL A 78 -12.48 5.37 2.01
CA VAL A 78 -11.17 5.10 1.39
C VAL A 78 -10.54 3.82 1.93
N THR A 79 -10.57 3.62 3.25
CA THR A 79 -10.11 2.37 3.87
C THR A 79 -10.88 1.17 3.33
N LEU A 80 -12.20 1.27 3.19
CA LEU A 80 -13.02 0.20 2.63
C LEU A 80 -12.66 -0.11 1.17
N VAL A 81 -12.45 0.91 0.34
CA VAL A 81 -12.06 0.71 -1.07
C VAL A 81 -10.71 0.01 -1.17
N PHE A 82 -9.70 0.42 -0.40
CA PHE A 82 -8.40 -0.25 -0.39
C PHE A 82 -8.48 -1.67 0.16
N PHE A 83 -9.27 -1.90 1.22
CA PHE A 83 -9.52 -3.24 1.73
C PHE A 83 -10.09 -4.17 0.65
N LEU A 84 -11.12 -3.71 -0.08
CA LEU A 84 -11.72 -4.48 -1.17
C LEU A 84 -10.74 -4.71 -2.34
N ALA A 85 -9.88 -3.73 -2.65
CA ALA A 85 -8.82 -3.89 -3.65
C ALA A 85 -7.83 -5.00 -3.24
N HIS A 86 -7.39 -5.01 -1.99
CA HIS A 86 -6.51 -6.06 -1.47
C HIS A 86 -7.16 -7.44 -1.49
N MET A 87 -8.45 -7.54 -1.14
CA MET A 87 -9.17 -8.81 -1.25
C MET A 87 -9.22 -9.27 -2.70
N LEU A 88 -9.48 -8.38 -3.66
CA LEU A 88 -9.52 -8.72 -5.08
C LEU A 88 -8.13 -9.15 -5.61
N GLU A 89 -7.06 -8.49 -5.16
CA GLU A 89 -5.68 -8.86 -5.50
C GLU A 89 -5.33 -10.27 -5.01
N MET A 90 -5.72 -10.62 -3.78
CA MET A 90 -5.57 -11.98 -3.25
C MET A 90 -6.42 -12.99 -4.05
N VAL A 91 -7.64 -12.64 -4.45
CA VAL A 91 -8.45 -13.50 -5.33
C VAL A 91 -7.74 -13.74 -6.67
N VAL A 92 -7.13 -12.72 -7.27
CA VAL A 92 -6.37 -12.86 -8.53
C VAL A 92 -5.22 -13.84 -8.38
N TRP A 93 -4.46 -13.75 -7.29
CA TRP A 93 -3.39 -14.70 -6.99
C TRP A 93 -3.92 -16.12 -6.71
N ALA A 94 -4.97 -16.26 -5.91
CA ALA A 94 -5.64 -17.53 -5.66
C ALA A 94 -6.09 -18.22 -6.96
N LEU A 95 -6.72 -17.45 -7.87
CA LEU A 95 -7.12 -17.95 -9.18
C LEU A 95 -5.90 -18.35 -10.02
N CYS A 96 -4.81 -17.58 -9.97
CA CYS A 96 -3.55 -17.97 -10.62
C CYS A 96 -3.07 -19.33 -10.10
N PHE A 97 -3.10 -19.57 -8.79
CA PHE A 97 -2.68 -20.84 -8.19
C PHE A 97 -3.60 -22.01 -8.53
N LEU A 98 -4.90 -21.77 -8.69
CA LEU A 98 -5.84 -22.78 -9.20
C LEU A 98 -5.58 -23.12 -10.67
N LEU A 99 -5.32 -22.12 -11.51
CA LEU A 99 -5.10 -22.33 -12.94
C LEU A 99 -3.82 -23.12 -13.24
N ILE A 100 -2.78 -22.96 -12.43
CA ILE A 100 -1.55 -23.77 -12.52
C ILE A 100 -1.69 -25.16 -11.88
N GLY A 101 -2.84 -25.47 -11.27
CA GLY A 101 -3.13 -26.76 -10.64
C GLY A 101 -2.44 -27.00 -9.31
N GLN A 102 -1.98 -25.93 -8.63
CA GLN A 102 -1.24 -26.04 -7.37
C GLN A 102 -2.15 -26.40 -6.18
N PHE A 103 -3.41 -25.95 -6.20
CA PHE A 103 -4.41 -26.25 -5.19
C PHE A 103 -5.66 -26.86 -5.82
N ARG A 104 -6.39 -27.67 -5.03
CA ARG A 104 -7.59 -28.38 -5.51
C ARG A 104 -8.88 -27.60 -5.32
N ASN A 105 -8.91 -26.67 -4.37
CA ASN A 105 -10.09 -25.87 -4.03
C ASN A 105 -9.70 -24.39 -3.90
N PHE A 106 -10.69 -23.51 -4.09
CA PHE A 106 -10.48 -22.07 -4.00
C PHE A 106 -10.16 -21.62 -2.57
N GLU A 107 -10.71 -22.31 -1.58
CA GLU A 107 -10.48 -21.99 -0.16
C GLU A 107 -9.01 -22.09 0.22
N GLU A 108 -8.33 -23.21 -0.08
CA GLU A 108 -6.89 -23.34 0.20
C GLU A 108 -6.06 -22.37 -0.62
N ALA A 109 -6.41 -22.16 -1.89
CA ALA A 109 -5.70 -21.22 -2.76
C ALA A 109 -5.80 -19.78 -2.27
N PHE A 110 -6.99 -19.36 -1.84
CA PHE A 110 -7.24 -18.03 -1.28
C PHE A 110 -6.59 -17.86 0.08
N TYR A 111 -6.64 -18.88 0.94
CA TYR A 111 -5.97 -18.87 2.23
C TYR A 111 -4.45 -18.73 2.06
N HIS A 112 -3.83 -19.57 1.22
CA HIS A 112 -2.40 -19.46 0.92
C HIS A 112 -2.05 -18.07 0.36
N SER A 113 -2.83 -17.59 -0.60
CA SER A 113 -2.65 -16.27 -1.18
C SER A 113 -2.73 -15.17 -0.09
N ALA A 114 -3.76 -15.18 0.75
CA ALA A 114 -3.92 -14.19 1.81
C ALA A 114 -2.75 -14.22 2.80
N VAL A 115 -2.33 -15.40 3.26
CA VAL A 115 -1.19 -15.57 4.19
C VAL A 115 0.11 -15.07 3.56
N ASN A 116 0.33 -15.34 2.28
CA ASN A 116 1.56 -14.97 1.61
C ASN A 116 1.57 -13.48 1.18
N TYR A 117 0.47 -12.98 0.61
CA TYR A 117 0.26 -11.58 0.22
C TYR A 117 0.40 -10.61 1.40
N THR A 118 -0.10 -11.00 2.57
CA THR A 118 0.03 -10.21 3.80
C THR A 118 1.36 -10.41 4.51
N THR A 119 2.28 -11.20 3.94
CA THR A 119 3.58 -11.58 4.53
C THR A 119 3.51 -12.31 5.87
N LEU A 120 2.34 -12.86 6.19
CA LEU A 120 2.09 -13.59 7.43
C LEU A 120 2.87 -14.90 7.46
N GLY A 121 2.90 -15.61 6.33
CA GLY A 121 3.84 -16.71 6.08
C GLY A 121 3.82 -17.85 7.11
N TYR A 122 2.64 -18.30 7.57
CA TYR A 122 2.54 -19.38 8.55
C TYR A 122 3.29 -20.67 8.17
N GLY A 123 3.51 -20.90 6.87
CA GLY A 123 4.30 -22.03 6.37
C GLY A 123 3.56 -23.38 6.47
N ASP A 124 2.27 -23.35 6.77
CA ASP A 124 1.36 -24.51 6.76
C ASP A 124 1.05 -25.00 5.35
N THR A 125 1.04 -24.08 4.39
CA THR A 125 0.84 -24.36 2.97
C THR A 125 2.08 -23.89 2.21
N ILE A 126 2.78 -24.84 1.57
CA ILE A 126 4.02 -24.57 0.83
C ILE A 126 3.83 -24.98 -0.62
N MET A 127 4.12 -24.06 -1.54
CA MET A 127 4.11 -24.33 -2.96
C MET A 127 5.16 -25.36 -3.37
N GLN A 128 4.74 -26.34 -4.17
CA GLN A 128 5.62 -27.40 -4.66
C GLN A 128 6.56 -26.85 -5.74
N THR A 129 7.76 -27.41 -5.87
CA THR A 129 8.65 -27.12 -7.00
C THR A 129 7.94 -27.51 -8.31
N PRO A 130 7.89 -26.65 -9.34
CA PRO A 130 8.69 -25.42 -9.55
C PRO A 130 8.04 -24.10 -9.08
N TRP A 131 6.82 -24.10 -8.55
CA TRP A 131 6.01 -22.88 -8.35
C TRP A 131 6.45 -21.98 -7.19
N HIS A 132 7.38 -22.41 -6.35
CA HIS A 132 7.84 -21.70 -5.15
C HIS A 132 8.25 -20.23 -5.37
N ILE A 133 8.72 -19.86 -6.56
CA ILE A 133 9.17 -18.51 -6.92
C ILE A 133 7.99 -17.51 -6.95
N LEU A 134 6.77 -17.99 -7.17
CA LEU A 134 5.57 -17.15 -7.17
C LEU A 134 5.23 -16.63 -5.78
N GLY A 135 5.65 -17.34 -4.72
CA GLY A 135 5.37 -16.95 -3.34
C GLY A 135 6.03 -15.61 -3.00
N PRO A 136 7.36 -15.50 -3.09
CA PRO A 136 8.05 -14.22 -2.88
C PRO A 136 7.58 -13.08 -3.78
N LEU A 137 7.17 -13.38 -5.02
CA LEU A 137 6.62 -12.38 -5.94
C LEU A 137 5.28 -11.82 -5.44
N GLU A 138 4.36 -12.69 -5.03
CA GLU A 138 3.08 -12.31 -4.45
C GLU A 138 3.26 -11.50 -3.16
N ALA A 139 4.14 -11.96 -2.26
CA ALA A 139 4.44 -11.25 -1.01
C ALA A 139 4.99 -9.84 -1.28
N THR A 140 5.89 -9.71 -2.26
CA THR A 140 6.43 -8.40 -2.66
C THR A 140 5.35 -7.50 -3.26
N ALA A 141 4.47 -8.04 -4.10
CA ALA A 141 3.35 -7.30 -4.66
C ALA A 141 2.43 -6.77 -3.55
N GLY A 142 2.12 -7.61 -2.56
CA GLY A 142 1.31 -7.23 -1.41
C GLY A 142 1.92 -6.13 -0.57
N VAL A 143 3.20 -6.24 -0.21
CA VAL A 143 3.91 -5.18 0.54
C VAL A 143 3.88 -3.84 -0.18
N LEU A 144 4.13 -3.83 -1.50
CA LEU A 144 4.09 -2.59 -2.29
C LEU A 144 2.69 -1.99 -2.33
N ALA A 145 1.65 -2.81 -2.51
CA ALA A 145 0.26 -2.37 -2.51
C ALA A 145 -0.16 -1.82 -1.14
N PHE A 146 0.14 -2.51 -0.03
CA PHE A 146 -0.12 -2.01 1.32
C PHE A 146 0.62 -0.71 1.61
N GLY A 147 1.86 -0.58 1.14
CA GLY A 147 2.64 0.65 1.24
C GLY A 147 1.96 1.85 0.56
N LEU A 148 1.42 1.65 -0.65
CA LEU A 148 0.67 2.67 -1.38
C LEU A 148 -0.65 3.03 -0.69
N SER A 149 -1.43 2.04 -0.24
CA SER A 149 -2.65 2.26 0.56
C SER A 149 -2.36 3.08 1.82
N THR A 150 -1.31 2.71 2.55
CA THR A 150 -0.92 3.38 3.80
C THR A 150 -0.51 4.82 3.54
N ALA A 151 0.32 5.08 2.53
CA ALA A 151 0.71 6.43 2.16
C ALA A 151 -0.48 7.32 1.79
N ALA A 152 -1.44 6.77 1.03
CA ALA A 152 -2.67 7.47 0.66
C ALA A 152 -3.53 7.79 1.90
N LEU A 153 -3.73 6.84 2.80
CA LEU A 153 -4.48 7.02 4.04
C LEU A 153 -3.81 8.05 4.97
N SER A 154 -2.49 7.95 5.18
CA SER A 154 -1.74 8.92 5.98
C SER A 154 -1.91 10.34 5.45
N THR A 155 -1.84 10.51 4.12
CA THR A 155 -2.05 11.81 3.48
C THR A 155 -3.44 12.38 3.78
N MET A 156 -4.48 11.56 3.80
CA MET A 156 -5.86 12.00 4.09
C MET A 156 -6.05 12.36 5.56
N ILE A 157 -5.46 11.57 6.47
CA ILE A 157 -5.50 11.85 7.90
C ILE A 157 -4.80 13.18 8.18
N MET A 158 -3.60 13.41 7.63
CA MET A 158 -2.85 14.65 7.80
C MET A 158 -3.66 15.88 7.36
N ARG A 159 -4.32 15.81 6.21
CA ARG A 159 -5.21 16.91 5.75
C ARG A 159 -6.34 17.19 6.73
N THR A 160 -6.93 16.14 7.29
CA THR A 160 -8.00 16.30 8.29
C THR A 160 -7.49 16.96 9.58
N VAL A 161 -6.24 16.70 9.97
CA VAL A 161 -5.61 17.32 11.14
C VAL A 161 -5.25 18.79 10.89
N GLU A 162 -4.68 19.12 9.73
CA GLU A 162 -4.39 20.52 9.34
C GLU A 162 -5.67 21.36 9.37
N ASP A 163 -6.74 20.80 8.82
CA ASP A 163 -8.07 21.40 8.79
C ASP A 163 -8.71 21.62 10.18
N LEU A 164 -8.29 20.87 11.20
CA LEU A 164 -8.74 21.02 12.59
C LEU A 164 -8.01 22.16 13.31
N HIS A 165 -6.75 22.44 12.97
CA HIS A 165 -5.97 23.48 13.63
C HIS A 165 -6.21 24.89 13.06
N GLY A 166 -6.58 25.01 11.78
CA GLY A 166 -6.85 26.31 11.13
C GLY A 166 -7.90 27.19 11.86
N PRO A 167 -9.08 26.66 12.25
CA PRO A 167 -10.14 27.47 12.86
C PRO A 167 -9.80 27.99 14.27
N LEU A 168 -9.03 27.23 15.05
CA LEU A 168 -8.67 27.61 16.42
C LEU A 168 -7.64 28.75 16.41
N GLN A 169 -6.70 28.75 15.47
CA GLN A 169 -5.73 29.83 15.31
C GLN A 169 -6.38 31.14 14.84
N GLU A 170 -7.30 31.09 13.87
CA GLU A 170 -8.01 32.29 13.40
C GLU A 170 -8.87 32.91 14.52
N HIS A 171 -9.55 32.09 15.32
CA HIS A 171 -10.36 32.59 16.43
C HIS A 171 -9.50 33.26 17.51
N SER A 172 -8.41 32.60 17.94
CA SER A 172 -7.48 33.18 18.92
C SER A 172 -6.78 34.44 18.40
N ALA A 173 -6.40 34.49 17.12
CA ALA A 173 -5.80 35.69 16.53
C ALA A 173 -6.80 36.86 16.48
N GLY A 174 -8.06 36.60 16.11
CA GLY A 174 -9.12 37.60 16.09
C GLY A 174 -9.43 38.17 17.48
N GLU A 175 -9.44 37.32 18.50
CA GLU A 175 -9.68 37.71 19.89
C GLU A 175 -8.53 38.58 20.44
N LEU A 176 -7.28 38.22 20.18
CA LEU A 176 -6.10 39.01 20.57
C LEU A 176 -6.06 40.40 19.91
N ILE A 177 -6.45 40.49 18.63
CA ILE A 177 -6.55 41.76 17.92
C ILE A 177 -7.66 42.63 18.53
N ALA A 178 -8.80 42.02 18.87
CA ALA A 178 -9.92 42.72 19.50
C ALA A 178 -9.58 43.20 20.91
N GLU A 179 -8.84 42.43 21.70
CA GLU A 179 -8.33 42.87 23.01
C GLU A 179 -7.32 44.00 22.90
N ARG A 180 -6.37 43.91 21.97
CA ARG A 180 -5.36 44.95 21.74
C ARG A 180 -5.97 46.28 21.31
N GLY A 181 -6.98 46.26 20.45
CA GLY A 181 -7.73 47.47 20.07
C GLY A 181 -8.55 48.06 21.22
N ARG A 182 -9.00 47.23 22.17
CA ARG A 182 -9.73 47.69 23.36
C ARG A 182 -8.79 48.40 24.34
N ASP A 183 -7.59 47.85 24.57
CA ASP A 183 -6.58 48.41 25.46
C ASP A 183 -6.07 49.78 24.97
N GLU A 184 -5.78 49.92 23.67
CA GLU A 184 -5.38 51.20 23.05
C GLU A 184 -6.48 52.28 23.11
N SER A 185 -7.76 51.89 23.23
CA SER A 185 -8.88 52.82 23.36
C SER A 185 -9.17 53.28 24.79
N THR A 186 -8.55 52.63 25.79
CA THR A 186 -8.71 52.97 27.20
C THR A 186 -7.81 54.17 27.53
N PRO A 187 -8.36 55.33 27.95
CA PRO A 187 -7.55 56.47 28.32
C PRO A 187 -6.68 56.13 29.54
N PRO A 188 -5.43 56.64 29.61
CA PRO A 188 -4.53 56.34 30.72
C PRO A 188 -5.17 56.77 32.04
N PRO A 189 -4.96 56.02 33.13
CA PRO A 189 -5.53 56.35 34.43
C PRO A 189 -5.11 57.77 34.80
N SER A 190 -6.09 58.61 35.13
CA SER A 190 -5.85 59.98 35.58
C SER A 190 -4.87 59.95 36.76
N ALA A 191 -3.73 60.64 36.60
CA ALA A 191 -2.71 60.70 37.63
C ALA A 191 -3.33 61.14 38.98
N PRO A 192 -2.95 60.52 40.11
CA PRO A 192 -3.48 60.90 41.41
C PRO A 192 -3.18 62.39 41.66
N ALA A 193 -4.23 63.12 42.04
CA ALA A 193 -4.10 64.54 42.37
C ALA A 193 -3.15 64.71 43.58
N PRO A 194 -2.32 65.77 43.56
CA PRO A 194 -1.26 66.00 44.56
C PRO A 194 -1.79 66.21 45.98
#